data_AF-A0A7C1GME2-F1
#
_entry.id   AF-A0A7C1GME2-F1
#
_cell.length_a   1.000
_cell.length_b   1.000
_cell.length_c   1.000
_cell.angle_alpha   90.00
_cell.angle_beta   90.00
_cell.angle_gamma   90.00
#
_symmetry.space_group_name_H-M   'P 1'
#
loop_
_entity.id
_entity.type
_entity.pdbx_description
1 polymer ?
#
loop_
_entity_poly.entity_id
_entity_poly.type
_entity_poly.pdbx_seq_one_letter_code
_entity_poly.pdbx_strand_id
1 'polypeptide(L)' 'MDKRNELIKEWIHKADHDMGMAKLAIEHKIEYADSICFHCQQAVEKYLKAYLVYLNIIFKKTHSLSYLLDLINEGNR' A
#
# COMPACT_ATOMS: atom_id res chain seq x y z
N MET A 1 11.50 -19.48 -8.50
CA MET A 1 10.75 -18.81 -7.42
C MET A 1 9.38 -18.43 -7.97
N ASP A 2 8.34 -18.43 -7.13
CA ASP A 2 6.96 -18.09 -7.56
C ASP A 2 6.89 -16.58 -7.86
N LYS A 3 6.70 -16.22 -9.14
CA LYS A 3 6.61 -14.83 -9.62
C LYS A 3 5.59 -14.00 -8.83
N ARG A 4 4.53 -14.63 -8.33
CA ARG A 4 3.51 -13.95 -7.51
C ARG A 4 4.07 -13.56 -6.15
N ASN A 5 4.85 -14.44 -5.51
CA ASN A 5 5.48 -14.15 -4.23
C ASN A 5 6.51 -13.02 -4.35
N GLU A 6 7.21 -12.94 -5.47
CA GLU A 6 8.10 -11.80 -5.78
C GLU A 6 7.32 -10.49 -5.90
N LEU A 7 6.19 -10.50 -6.62
CA LEU A 7 5.33 -9.32 -6.77
C LEU A 7 4.71 -8.86 -5.43
N ILE A 8 4.29 -9.80 -4.58
CA ILE A 8 3.79 -9.49 -3.23
C ILE A 8 4.89 -8.78 -2.41
N LYS A 9 6.11 -9.34 -2.42
CA LYS A 9 7.26 -8.75 -1.71
C LYS A 9 7.62 -7.38 -2.25
N GLU A 10 7.55 -7.17 -3.55
CA GLU A 10 7.80 -5.86 -4.17
C GLU A 10 6.81 -4.80 -3.69
N TRP A 11 5.52 -5.14 -3.60
CA TRP A 11 4.51 -4.22 -3.06
C TRP A 11 4.73 -3.92 -1.58
N ILE A 12 5.01 -4.95 -0.77
CA ILE A 12 5.31 -4.79 0.66
C ILE A 12 6.52 -3.87 0.85
N HIS A 13 7.62 -4.14 0.14
CA HIS A 13 8.84 -3.34 0.23
C HIS A 13 8.60 -1.85 -0.10
N LYS A 14 7.78 -1.55 -1.12
CA LYS A 14 7.41 -0.17 -1.44
C LYS A 14 6.53 0.45 -0.34
N ALA A 15 5.60 -0.31 0.23
CA ALA A 15 4.76 0.15 1.33
C ALA A 15 5.58 0.45 2.59
N ASP A 16 6.57 -0.39 2.90
CA ASP A 16 7.52 -0.21 3.99
C ASP A 16 8.34 1.07 3.82
N HIS A 17 8.79 1.38 2.60
CA HIS A 17 9.47 2.64 2.31
C HIS A 17 8.59 3.86 2.59
N ASP A 18 7.33 3.87 2.14
CA ASP A 18 6.41 4.97 2.44
C ASP A 18 6.16 5.11 3.94
N MET A 19 5.94 3.99 4.64
CA MET A 19 5.77 3.98 6.09
C MET A 19 7.03 4.49 6.82
N GLY A 20 8.22 4.11 6.35
CA GLY A 20 9.49 4.58 6.88
C GLY A 20 9.65 6.10 6.70
N MET A 21 9.31 6.63 5.53
CA MET A 21 9.33 8.07 5.26
C MET A 21 8.36 8.84 6.17
N ALA A 22 7.13 8.34 6.34
CA ALA A 22 6.17 8.94 7.27
C ALA A 22 6.69 8.97 8.71
N LYS A 23 7.28 7.86 9.20
CA LYS A 23 7.85 7.78 10.55
C LYS A 23 9.02 8.76 10.74
N LEU A 24 9.94 8.82 9.78
CA LEU A 24 11.09 9.73 9.82
C LEU A 24 10.64 11.20 9.85
N ALA A 25 9.64 11.54 9.03
CA ALA A 25 9.07 12.88 9.00
C ALA A 25 8.31 13.23 10.28
N ILE A 26 7.56 12.30 10.88
CA ILE A 26 6.93 12.51 12.19
C ILE A 26 7.97 12.83 13.26
N GLU A 27 9.11 12.13 13.25
CA GLU A 27 10.16 12.29 14.27
C GLU A 27 10.93 13.61 14.12
N HIS A 28 11.21 14.05 12.89
CA HIS A 28 12.13 15.16 12.66
C HIS A 28 11.53 16.40 12.02
N LYS A 29 10.34 16.29 11.41
CA LYS A 29 9.71 17.29 10.54
C LYS A 29 8.18 17.26 10.62
N ILE A 30 7.64 17.26 11.83
CA ILE A 30 6.20 17.17 12.09
C ILE A 30 5.38 18.30 11.42
N GLU A 31 6.02 19.44 11.12
CA GLU A 31 5.43 20.56 10.39
C GLU A 31 4.98 20.19 8.97
N TYR A 32 5.53 19.12 8.37
CA TYR A 32 5.13 18.61 7.06
C TYR A 32 4.03 17.56 7.17
N ALA A 33 2.98 17.87 7.92
CA ALA A 33 1.87 16.97 8.21
C ALA A 33 1.15 16.48 6.94
N ASP A 34 1.05 17.31 5.91
CA ASP A 34 0.50 16.97 4.60
C ASP A 34 1.30 15.85 3.91
N SER A 35 2.63 15.94 3.96
CA SER A 35 3.55 14.96 3.39
C SER A 35 3.55 13.65 4.19
N ILE A 36 3.46 13.74 5.52
CA ILE A 36 3.28 12.58 6.41
C ILE A 36 2.00 11.83 6.04
N CYS A 37 0.87 12.53 5.94
CA CYS A 37 -0.42 11.96 5.58
C CYS A 37 -0.38 11.31 4.19
N PHE A 38 0.28 11.95 3.22
CA PHE A 38 0.48 11.40 1.88
C PHE A 38 1.22 10.06 1.92
N HIS A 39 2.35 9.98 2.63
CA HIS A 39 3.10 8.73 2.76
C HIS A 39 2.32 7.65 3.52
N CYS A 40 1.57 8.00 4.56
CA CYS A 40 0.67 7.05 5.24
C CYS A 40 -0.39 6.47 4.28
N GLN A 41 -1.05 7.32 3.48
CA GLN A 41 -2.03 6.87 2.50
C GLN A 41 -1.40 5.94 1.46
N GLN A 42 -0.22 6.30 0.95
CA GLN A 42 0.54 5.52 -0.02
C GLN A 42 0.98 4.17 0.54
N ALA A 43 1.42 4.09 1.79
CA ALA A 43 1.76 2.84 2.45
C ALA A 43 0.54 1.90 2.50
N VAL A 44 -0.61 2.38 2.97
CA VAL A 44 -1.86 1.61 3.03
C VAL A 44 -2.25 1.09 1.65
N GLU A 45 -2.24 1.95 0.63
CA GLU A 45 -2.57 1.57 -0.74
C GLU A 45 -1.71 0.42 -1.25
N LYS A 46 -0.40 0.47 -1.00
CA LYS A 46 0.55 -0.55 -1.47
C LYS A 46 0.42 -1.86 -0.69
N TYR A 47 0.11 -1.81 0.60
CA TYR A 47 -0.24 -3.01 1.37
C TYR A 47 -1.51 -3.68 0.84
N LEU A 48 -2.56 -2.90 0.56
CA LEU A 48 -3.79 -3.45 -0.03
C LEU A 48 -3.51 -4.09 -1.40
N LYS A 49 -2.65 -3.48 -2.22
CA LYS A 49 -2.21 -4.06 -3.50
C LYS A 49 -1.45 -5.37 -3.31
N ALA A 50 -0.55 -5.46 -2.33
CA ALA A 50 0.12 -6.72 -1.99
C ALA A 50 -0.89 -7.81 -1.61
N TYR A 51 -1.90 -7.45 -0.81
CA TYR A 51 -2.95 -8.38 -0.38
C TYR A 51 -3.85 -8.83 -1.54
N LEU A 52 -4.23 -7.94 -2.45
CA LEU A 52 -4.97 -8.29 -3.67
C LEU A 52 -4.17 -9.28 -4.55
N VAL A 53 -2.86 -9.08 -4.70
CA VAL A 53 -1.99 -10.05 -5.41
C VAL A 53 -1.97 -11.40 -4.69
N TYR A 54 -1.91 -11.41 -3.36
CA TYR A 54 -2.00 -12.63 -2.56
C TYR A 54 -3.32 -13.37 -2.77
N LEU A 55 -4.43 -12.63 -2.85
CA LEU A 55 -5.76 -13.17 -3.17
C LEU A 55 -5.93 -13.53 -4.67
N ASN A 56 -4.91 -13.30 -5.50
CA ASN A 56 -4.96 -13.49 -6.94
C ASN A 56 -6.04 -12.65 -7.66
N ILE A 57 -6.34 -11.46 -7.12
CA ILE A 57 -7.29 -10.49 -7.66
C ILE A 57 -6.54 -9.45 -8.50
N ILE A 58 -6.95 -9.29 -9.75
CA ILE A 58 -6.39 -8.28 -10.66
C ILE A 58 -7.05 -6.93 -10.37
N PHE A 59 -6.24 -5.88 -10.25
CA PHE A 59 -6.69 -4.51 -10.02
C PHE A 59 -6.08 -3.55 -11.04
N LYS A 60 -6.77 -2.45 -11.30
CA LYS A 60 -6.21 -1.33 -12.09
C LYS A 60 -5.25 -0.52 -11.23
N LYS A 61 -4.16 0.01 -11.81
CA LYS A 61 -3.30 0.97 -11.11
C LYS A 61 -4.09 2.26 -10.86
N THR A 62 -4.49 2.46 -9.60
CA THR A 62 -5.19 3.63 -9.10
C THR A 62 -4.65 3.99 -7.71
N HIS A 63 -4.96 5.22 -7.28
CA HIS A 63 -4.69 5.72 -5.92
C HIS A 63 -5.95 5.76 -5.03
N SER A 64 -7.04 5.10 -5.45
CA SER A 64 -8.28 5.03 -4.66
C SER A 64 -8.24 3.86 -3.68
N LEU A 65 -8.16 4.16 -2.38
CA LEU A 65 -8.27 3.16 -1.31
C LEU A 65 -9.63 2.46 -1.32
N SER A 66 -10.72 3.23 -1.52
CA SER A 66 -12.08 2.69 -1.54
C SER A 66 -12.22 1.61 -2.62
N TYR A 67 -11.72 1.86 -3.83
CA TYR A 67 -11.73 0.87 -4.91
C TYR A 67 -10.99 -0.43 -4.54
N LEU A 68 -9.82 -0.31 -3.89
CA LEU A 68 -9.06 -1.50 -3.49
C LEU A 68 -9.81 -2.29 -2.39
N LEU A 69 -10.44 -1.60 -1.45
CA LEU A 69 -11.26 -2.22 -0.40
C LEU A 69 -12.52 -2.88 -0.97
N ASP A 70 -13.17 -2.25 -1.94
CA ASP A 70 -14.34 -2.82 -2.62
C ASP A 70 -13.98 -4.13 -3.32
N LEU A 71 -12.86 -4.16 -4.05
CA LEU A 71 -12.34 -5.40 -4.66
C LEU A 71 -12.06 -6.51 -3.66
N ILE A 72 -11.47 -6.18 -2.50
CA ILE A 72 -11.22 -7.14 -1.43
C ILE A 72 -12.54 -7.70 -0.89
N ASN A 73 -13.53 -6.83 -0.66
CA ASN A 73 -14.83 -7.24 -0.15
C ASN A 73 -15.61 -8.10 -1.14
N GLU A 74 -15.54 -7.80 -2.44
CA GLU A 74 -16.17 -8.58 -3.50
C GLU A 74 -15.53 -9.97 -3.65
N GLY A 75 -14.20 -10.06 -3.58
CA GLY A 75 -13.48 -11.33 -3.71
C GLY A 75 -13.57 -12.27 -2.50
N ASN A 76 -14.04 -11.78 -1.35
CA ASN A 76 -14.23 -12.56 -0.12
C ASN A 76 -15.66 -13.12 0.04
N ARG A 77 -16.55 -12.89 -0.94
CA ARG A 77 -17.91 -13.47 -1.01
C ARG A 77 -17.92 -14.70 -1.90
#